data_AF-A0A1Y0HAJ4-F1
#
_entry.id   AF-A0A1Y0HAJ4-F1
#
_cell.length_a   1.000
_cell.length_b   1.000
_cell.length_c   1.000
_cell.angle_alpha   90.00
_cell.angle_beta   90.00
_cell.angle_gamma   90.00
#
_symmetry.space_group_name_H-M   'P 1'
#
loop_
_entity.id
_entity.type
_entity.pdbx_description
1 polymer ?
#
loop_
_entity_poly.entity_id
_entity_poly.type
_entity_poly.pdbx_seq_one_letter_code
_entity_poly.pdbx_strand_id
1 'polypeptide(L)'
;MSGWVLSGAARELPPSPSPLSPGRSTERTTMELLFRNADGNLSQRQRDYAIRKLSRLTRYNARASRAEVAHSEVRHEHLLQVTVNADGEWIRGKAQSRNFREAVDHLADLLESRLKRRKEKHAS
;
A
#
# COMPACT_ATOMS: atom_id res chain seq x y z
N MET A 1 45.42 25.69 53.34
CA MET A 1 46.26 25.37 52.17
C MET A 1 45.57 24.22 51.46
N SER A 2 44.89 24.49 50.34
CA SER A 2 45.27 24.02 48.99
C SER A 2 44.89 22.54 48.78
N GLY A 3 44.14 22.07 47.78
CA GLY A 3 43.49 22.58 46.57
C GLY A 3 42.47 21.51 46.12
N TRP A 4 41.31 21.87 45.54
CA TRP A 4 41.01 21.85 44.10
C TRP A 4 41.66 20.72 43.28
N VAL A 5 40.87 19.70 42.89
CA VAL A 5 40.77 19.20 41.50
C VAL A 5 39.33 18.70 41.24
N LEU A 6 38.71 19.25 40.19
CA LEU A 6 37.43 18.85 39.58
C LEU A 6 37.57 17.52 38.82
N SER A 7 36.48 16.75 38.69
CA SER A 7 35.73 16.66 37.42
C SER A 7 34.85 15.41 37.39
N GLY A 8 33.54 15.62 37.40
CA GLY A 8 32.53 14.59 37.21
C GLY A 8 31.26 15.25 36.68
N ALA A 9 31.35 15.81 35.47
CA ALA A 9 30.19 16.36 34.78
C ALA A 9 29.24 15.21 34.44
N ALA A 10 28.23 14.99 35.28
CA ALA A 10 27.04 14.24 34.93
C ALA A 10 26.39 14.97 33.74
N ARG A 11 26.54 14.41 32.54
CA ARG A 11 25.80 14.87 31.36
C ARG A 11 24.34 14.55 31.63
N GLU A 12 23.56 15.57 31.99
CA GLU A 12 22.11 15.48 31.97
C GLU A 12 21.70 15.08 30.54
N LEU A 13 21.14 13.87 30.40
CA LEU A 13 20.55 13.43 29.16
C LEU A 13 19.39 14.40 28.86
N PRO A 14 19.24 14.89 27.61
CA PRO A 14 18.06 15.66 27.26
C PRO A 14 16.81 14.81 27.56
N PRO A 15 15.73 15.42 28.05
CA PRO A 15 14.49 14.68 28.27
C PRO A 15 14.10 13.98 26.97
N SER A 16 13.87 12.67 27.05
CA SER A 16 13.32 11.89 25.95
C SER A 16 12.12 12.64 25.38
N PRO A 17 12.01 12.85 24.06
CA PRO A 17 10.82 13.48 23.50
C PRO A 17 9.61 12.64 23.91
N SER A 18 8.69 13.25 24.66
CA SER A 18 7.40 12.66 25.00
C SER A 18 6.74 12.13 23.73
N PRO A 19 6.07 10.96 23.77
CA PRO A 19 5.29 10.51 22.63
C PRO A 19 4.23 11.57 22.35
N LEU A 20 4.40 12.27 21.23
CA LEU A 20 3.38 13.15 20.68
C LEU A 20 2.08 12.35 20.63
N SER A 21 1.04 12.85 21.29
CA SER A 21 -0.33 12.39 21.08
C SER A 21 -0.55 12.28 19.57
N PRO A 22 -1.09 11.17 19.03
CA PRO A 22 -1.46 11.10 17.63
C PRO A 22 -2.66 12.05 17.46
N GLY A 23 -2.36 13.33 17.26
CA GLY A 23 -3.31 14.33 16.80
C GLY A 23 -3.83 13.82 15.48
N ARG A 24 -5.05 13.28 15.52
CA ARG A 24 -5.92 12.83 14.44
C ARG A 24 -5.35 13.17 13.06
N SER A 25 -4.35 12.40 12.62
CA SER A 25 -3.90 12.43 11.26
C SER A 25 -5.07 11.86 10.49
N THR A 26 -5.71 12.68 9.68
CA THR A 26 -6.29 12.22 8.44
C THR A 26 -5.16 11.58 7.62
N GLU A 27 -4.68 10.41 8.07
CA GLU A 27 -4.12 9.40 7.19
C GLU A 27 -5.25 9.18 6.20
N ARG A 28 -5.13 9.81 5.03
CA ARG A 28 -5.76 9.28 3.84
C ARG A 28 -5.36 7.82 3.86
N THR A 29 -6.32 6.94 4.12
CA THR A 29 -6.16 5.49 4.11
C THR A 29 -5.65 5.13 2.71
N THR A 30 -4.34 5.18 2.54
CA THR A 30 -3.65 4.80 1.32
C THR A 30 -3.40 3.32 1.46
N MET A 31 -3.95 2.55 0.52
CA MET A 31 -3.73 1.11 0.47
C MET A 31 -2.23 0.84 0.28
N GLU A 32 -1.68 -0.09 1.06
CA GLU A 32 -0.31 -0.57 0.86
C GLU A 32 -0.27 -1.45 -0.39
N LEU A 33 0.62 -1.15 -1.34
CA LEU A 33 0.83 -1.99 -2.53
C LEU A 33 2.18 -2.70 -2.46
N LEU A 34 2.14 -4.02 -2.48
CA LEU A 34 3.30 -4.88 -2.54
C LEU A 34 3.45 -5.46 -3.94
N PHE A 35 4.49 -5.05 -4.66
CA PHE A 35 4.81 -5.60 -5.97
C PHE A 35 5.67 -6.85 -5.81
N ARG A 36 5.12 -8.01 -6.14
CA ARG A 36 5.86 -9.25 -6.26
C ARG A 36 6.44 -9.36 -7.66
N ASN A 37 7.76 -9.37 -7.75
CA ASN A 37 8.47 -9.65 -9.00
C ASN A 37 8.29 -11.13 -9.34
N ALA A 38 7.41 -11.42 -10.28
CA ALA A 38 7.31 -12.72 -10.93
C ALA A 38 7.66 -12.50 -12.42
N ASP A 39 8.95 -12.46 -12.72
CA ASP A 39 9.50 -12.42 -14.09
C ASP A 39 9.37 -11.09 -14.87
N GLY A 40 8.46 -10.18 -14.52
CA GLY A 40 8.27 -8.89 -15.21
C GLY A 40 8.96 -7.70 -14.56
N ASN A 41 9.92 -7.06 -15.24
CA ASN A 41 10.60 -5.86 -14.76
C ASN A 41 9.72 -4.62 -14.95
N LEU A 42 8.86 -4.29 -13.97
CA LEU A 42 8.12 -3.03 -13.98
C LEU A 42 9.03 -1.84 -13.74
N SER A 43 9.03 -0.88 -14.67
CA SER A 43 9.64 0.43 -14.48
C SER A 43 8.99 1.21 -13.34
N GLN A 44 9.71 2.17 -12.76
CA GLN A 44 9.18 3.04 -11.71
C GLN A 44 7.87 3.75 -12.16
N ARG A 45 7.83 4.25 -13.40
CA ARG A 45 6.64 4.91 -13.96
C ARG A 45 5.42 3.99 -14.01
N GLN A 46 5.62 2.70 -14.31
CA GLN A 46 4.55 1.70 -14.31
C GLN A 46 4.08 1.41 -12.89
N ARG A 47 5.01 1.24 -11.94
CA ARG A 47 4.67 1.07 -10.51
C ARG A 47 3.88 2.26 -9.98
N ASP A 48 4.33 3.48 -10.24
CA ASP A 48 3.64 4.70 -9.81
C ASP A 48 2.23 4.79 -10.42
N TYR A 49 2.06 4.38 -11.67
CA TYR A 49 0.74 4.31 -12.31
C TYR A 49 -0.19 3.33 -11.59
N ALA A 50 0.29 2.11 -11.34
CA ALA A 50 -0.46 1.09 -10.63
C ALA A 50 -0.82 1.53 -9.20
N ILE A 51 0.12 2.13 -8.46
CA ILE A 51 -0.13 2.71 -7.13
C ILE A 51 -1.23 3.75 -7.21
N ARG A 52 -1.11 4.75 -8.10
CA ARG A 52 -2.12 5.82 -8.22
C ARG A 52 -3.50 5.30 -8.61
N LYS A 53 -3.59 4.28 -9.47
CA LYS A 53 -4.87 3.75 -9.93
C LYS A 53 -5.51 2.84 -8.88
N LEU A 54 -4.79 1.84 -8.38
CA LEU A 54 -5.33 0.84 -7.46
C LEU A 54 -5.56 1.40 -6.05
N SER A 55 -4.81 2.41 -5.61
CA SER A 55 -5.09 3.09 -4.34
C SER A 55 -6.46 3.77 -4.29
N ARG A 56 -7.11 3.99 -5.45
CA ARG A 56 -8.48 4.55 -5.49
C ARG A 56 -9.53 3.56 -5.00
N LEU A 57 -9.22 2.27 -4.93
CA LEU A 57 -10.15 1.23 -4.47
C LEU A 57 -10.58 1.43 -3.01
N THR A 58 -9.78 2.12 -2.19
CA THR A 58 -10.13 2.47 -0.80
C THR A 58 -11.39 3.34 -0.71
N ARG A 59 -11.75 4.07 -1.78
CA ARG A 59 -13.00 4.84 -1.85
C ARG A 59 -14.25 3.96 -1.82
N TYR A 60 -14.15 2.74 -2.34
CA TYR A 60 -15.28 1.81 -2.42
C TYR A 60 -15.33 0.88 -1.21
N ASN A 61 -14.18 0.62 -0.58
CA ASN A 61 -14.10 -0.15 0.65
C ASN A 61 -12.94 0.37 1.51
N ALA A 62 -13.27 1.09 2.59
CA ALA A 62 -12.29 1.63 3.53
C ALA A 62 -11.46 0.55 4.24
N ARG A 63 -11.91 -0.71 4.22
CA ARG A 63 -11.19 -1.84 4.80
C ARG A 63 -10.17 -2.47 3.85
N ALA A 64 -10.08 -1.99 2.61
CA ALA A 64 -9.03 -2.39 1.67
C ALA A 64 -7.69 -1.79 2.11
N SER A 65 -6.92 -2.55 2.88
CA SER A 65 -5.69 -2.08 3.54
C SER A 65 -4.43 -2.42 2.77
N ARG A 66 -4.40 -3.58 2.11
CA ARG A 66 -3.21 -4.10 1.41
C ARG A 66 -3.60 -4.73 0.08
N ALA A 67 -2.78 -4.52 -0.94
CA ALA A 67 -2.86 -5.23 -2.21
C ALA A 67 -1.50 -5.77 -2.65
N GLU A 68 -1.50 -7.01 -3.08
CA GLU A 68 -0.32 -7.67 -3.63
C GLU A 68 -0.46 -7.76 -5.15
N VAL A 69 0.47 -7.15 -5.87
CA VAL A 69 0.50 -7.10 -7.33
C VAL A 69 1.58 -8.04 -7.84
N ALA A 70 1.18 -9.07 -8.58
CA ALA A 70 2.10 -9.89 -9.37
C ALA A 70 1.98 -9.46 -10.83
N HIS A 71 3.12 -9.23 -11.47
CA HIS A 71 3.22 -8.96 -12.91
C HIS A 71 4.13 -10.00 -13.54
N SER A 72 3.68 -10.57 -14.65
CA SER A 72 4.51 -11.38 -15.55
C SER A 72 4.26 -10.98 -17.01
N GLU A 73 5.17 -11.37 -17.90
CA GLU A 73 5.01 -11.19 -19.35
C GLU A 73 4.82 -12.54 -20.02
N VAL A 74 3.73 -12.68 -20.76
CA VAL A 74 3.36 -13.93 -21.45
C VAL A 74 3.03 -13.58 -22.89
N ARG A 75 3.79 -14.13 -23.86
CA ARG A 75 3.55 -13.94 -25.30
C ARG A 75 3.39 -12.46 -25.71
N HIS A 76 4.26 -11.58 -25.19
CA HIS A 76 4.23 -10.13 -25.41
C HIS A 76 3.03 -9.39 -24.79
N GLU A 77 2.33 -10.01 -23.84
CA GLU A 77 1.25 -9.39 -23.09
C GLU A 77 1.62 -9.27 -21.60
N HIS A 78 1.22 -8.15 -21.00
CA HIS A 78 1.34 -7.94 -19.57
C HIS A 78 0.22 -8.68 -18.86
N LEU A 79 0.59 -9.67 -18.07
CA LEU A 79 -0.33 -10.38 -17.19
C LEU A 79 -0.21 -9.83 -15.78
N LEU A 80 -1.30 -9.22 -15.31
CA LEU A 80 -1.39 -8.68 -13.96
C LEU A 80 -2.34 -9.50 -13.12
N GLN A 81 -1.93 -9.75 -11.90
CA GLN A 81 -2.74 -10.41 -10.89
C GLN A 81 -2.62 -9.66 -9.58
N VAL A 82 -3.74 -9.17 -9.08
CA VAL A 82 -3.77 -8.43 -7.80
C VAL A 82 -4.62 -9.18 -6.81
N THR A 83 -4.14 -9.26 -5.57
CA THR A 83 -4.88 -9.80 -4.44
C THR A 83 -5.02 -8.70 -3.39
N VAL A 84 -6.23 -8.23 -3.14
CA VAL A 84 -6.56 -7.20 -2.16
C VAL A 84 -7.04 -7.87 -0.88
N ASN A 85 -6.46 -7.50 0.26
CA ASN A 85 -7.03 -7.80 1.56
C ASN A 85 -8.05 -6.72 1.92
N ALA A 86 -9.30 -7.12 2.16
CA ALA A 86 -10.32 -6.26 2.69
C ALA A 86 -10.98 -6.95 3.90
N ASP A 87 -10.67 -6.47 5.10
CA ASP A 87 -11.24 -6.97 6.37
C ASP A 87 -11.01 -8.47 6.62
N GLY A 88 -9.79 -8.95 6.37
CA GLY A 88 -9.45 -10.37 6.54
C GLY A 88 -9.90 -11.27 5.38
N GLU A 89 -10.63 -10.74 4.40
CA GLU A 89 -11.04 -11.49 3.22
C GLU A 89 -10.23 -11.07 1.97
N TRP A 90 -9.80 -12.06 1.18
CA TRP A 90 -8.97 -11.84 0.00
C TRP A 90 -9.81 -11.74 -1.27
N ILE A 91 -9.66 -10.65 -2.02
CA ILE A 91 -10.24 -10.47 -3.35
C ILE A 91 -9.13 -10.54 -4.38
N ARG A 92 -9.23 -11.49 -5.29
CA ARG A 92 -8.30 -11.62 -6.40
C ARG A 92 -8.86 -11.00 -7.67
N GLY A 93 -8.02 -10.40 -8.49
CA GLY A 93 -8.32 -9.93 -9.84
C GLY A 93 -7.18 -10.30 -10.79
N LYS A 94 -7.52 -10.55 -12.06
CA LYS A 94 -6.55 -10.86 -13.12
C LYS A 94 -6.94 -10.09 -14.38
N ALA A 95 -5.96 -9.50 -15.04
CA ALA A 95 -6.13 -8.82 -16.32
C ALA A 95 -4.91 -9.05 -17.20
N GLN A 96 -5.13 -9.06 -18.52
CA GLN A 96 -4.11 -9.27 -19.52
C GLN A 96 -4.31 -8.26 -20.65
N SER A 97 -3.25 -7.57 -21.04
CA SER A 97 -3.25 -6.69 -22.22
C SER A 97 -1.82 -6.52 -22.75
N ARG A 98 -1.70 -6.20 -24.04
CA ARG A 98 -0.43 -5.75 -24.66
C ARG A 98 0.06 -4.42 -24.07
N ASN A 99 -0.81 -3.66 -23.41
CA ASN A 99 -0.49 -2.42 -22.74
C ASN A 99 -0.68 -2.55 -21.23
N PHE A 100 0.40 -2.34 -20.47
CA PHE A 100 0.38 -2.42 -19.02
C PHE A 100 -0.69 -1.51 -18.39
N ARG A 101 -0.88 -0.29 -18.90
CA ARG A 101 -1.84 0.66 -18.33
C ARG A 101 -3.27 0.17 -18.49
N GLU A 102 -3.59 -0.38 -19.66
CA GLU A 102 -4.90 -0.98 -19.92
C GLU A 102 -5.13 -2.18 -19.01
N ALA A 103 -4.13 -3.05 -18.83
CA ALA A 103 -4.24 -4.17 -17.89
C ALA A 103 -4.51 -3.67 -16.46
N VAL A 104 -3.85 -2.60 -15.99
CA VAL A 104 -4.11 -1.98 -14.69
C VAL A 104 -5.54 -1.40 -14.62
N ASP A 105 -5.99 -0.72 -15.67
CA ASP A 105 -7.32 -0.10 -15.71
C ASP A 105 -8.42 -1.16 -15.64
N HIS A 106 -8.35 -2.21 -16.46
CA HIS A 106 -9.27 -3.35 -16.41
C HIS A 106 -9.31 -4.00 -15.02
N LEU A 107 -8.15 -4.11 -14.38
CA LEU A 107 -8.04 -4.72 -13.08
C LEU A 107 -8.64 -3.84 -11.99
N ALA A 108 -8.48 -2.52 -12.08
CA ALA A 108 -9.13 -1.56 -11.18
C ALA A 108 -10.67 -1.64 -11.29
N ASP A 109 -11.21 -1.66 -12.51
CA ASP A 109 -12.66 -1.74 -12.74
C ASP A 109 -13.25 -3.07 -12.21
N LEU A 110 -12.55 -4.18 -12.46
CA LEU A 110 -12.92 -5.50 -11.98
C LEU A 110 -12.93 -5.59 -10.45
N LEU A 111 -11.89 -5.06 -9.79
CA LEU A 111 -11.80 -5.06 -8.32
C LEU A 111 -12.83 -4.12 -7.70
N GLU A 112 -13.06 -2.95 -8.31
CA GLU A 112 -14.11 -2.02 -7.89
C GLU A 112 -15.49 -2.69 -7.87
N SER A 113 -15.85 -3.36 -8.98
CA SER A 113 -17.14 -4.07 -9.07
C SER A 113 -17.28 -5.15 -7.99
N ARG A 114 -16.21 -5.92 -7.73
CA ARG A 114 -16.19 -6.96 -6.69
C ARG A 114 -16.30 -6.37 -5.28
N LEU A 115 -15.59 -5.28 -4.99
CA LEU A 115 -15.64 -4.58 -3.71
C LEU A 115 -17.03 -4.00 -3.44
N LYS A 116 -17.66 -3.38 -4.45
CA LYS A 116 -19.02 -2.82 -4.35
C LYS A 116 -20.07 -3.89 -4.06
N ARG A 117 -20.13 -4.95 -4.88
CA ARG A 117 -21.07 -6.07 -4.71
C ARG A 117 -20.95 -6.74 -3.34
N ARG A 118 -19.73 -6.79 -2.78
CA ARG A 118 -19.52 -7.43 -1.48
C ARG A 118 -19.92 -6.53 -0.31
N LYS A 119 -19.76 -5.22 -0.41
CA LYS A 119 -20.27 -4.27 0.58
C LYS A 119 -21.80 -4.38 0.72
N GLU A 120 -22.51 -4.57 -0.40
CA GLU A 120 -23.96 -4.79 -0.41
C GLU A 120 -24.36 -6.07 0.35
N LYS A 121 -23.58 -7.15 0.23
CA LYS A 121 -23.88 -8.45 0.86
C LYS A 121 -23.69 -8.48 2.38
N HIS A 122 -22.80 -7.66 2.94
CA HIS A 122 -22.53 -7.60 4.38
C HIS A 122 -23.21 -6.42 5.10
N ALA A 123 -23.99 -5.62 4.37
CA ALA A 123 -24.78 -4.52 4.93
C ALA A 123 -26.25 -4.93 5.17
N SER A 124 -26.59 -6.22 5.03
CA SER A 124 -27.91 -6.81 5.31
C SER A 124 -27.87 -7.73 6.52
#